data_AF-A0A7L4DNN7-F1
#
_entry.id   AF-A0A7L4DNN7-F1
#
_cell.length_a   1.000
_cell.length_b   1.000
_cell.length_c   1.000
_cell.angle_alpha   90.00
_cell.angle_beta   90.00
_cell.angle_gamma   90.00
#
_symmetry.space_group_name_H-M   'P 1'
#
loop_
_entity.id
_entity.type
_entity.pdbx_description
1 polymer ?
#
loop_
_entity_poly.entity_id
_entity_poly.type
_entity_poly.pdbx_seq_one_letter_code
_entity_poly.pdbx_strand_id
1 'polypeptide(L)'
;FHQACSPFIQTARCYARPVRRRKDIPSHLDDLPPTMLKKDFANVRVISSVDDVVRRLLSLEMASQKEKMKVKTQQLVEKVRRSPSDNGSFEVQGKLKRIRTFEEHLQRHPKDKNNRRRMLMDIDRRKKLLSYLRRVRYDAFENTCKQLNIQYTLPPLYNRRVTKRWLVKKAFCRKVFQEVQKLKAAERLKQRREQQARAREA
;
A
#
# COMPACT_ATOMS: atom_id res chain seq x y z
N PHE A 1 11.60 0.30 -22.21
CA PHE A 1 13.05 0.29 -21.95
C PHE A 1 13.41 1.44 -21.02
N HIS A 2 13.49 1.17 -19.71
CA HIS A 2 13.89 2.16 -18.72
C HIS A 2 15.41 2.35 -18.78
N GLN A 3 15.87 3.54 -19.15
CA GLN A 3 17.26 3.94 -19.05
C GLN A 3 17.71 3.88 -17.59
N ALA A 4 18.66 2.99 -17.31
CA ALA A 4 19.39 2.95 -16.06
C ALA A 4 20.28 4.20 -15.98
N CYS A 5 19.96 5.13 -15.08
CA CYS A 5 20.91 6.16 -14.67
C CYS A 5 22.07 5.47 -13.95
N SER A 6 23.25 5.47 -14.59
CA SER A 6 24.55 5.19 -13.95
C SER A 6 24.73 6.07 -12.70
N PRO A 7 25.19 5.52 -11.55
CA PRO A 7 25.44 6.31 -10.35
C PRO A 7 26.84 6.96 -10.32
N PHE A 8 27.61 6.90 -11.41
CA PHE A 8 28.98 7.42 -11.48
C PHE A 8 29.15 8.43 -12.62
N ILE A 9 28.58 9.62 -12.46
CA ILE A 9 29.12 10.83 -13.08
C ILE A 9 29.40 11.79 -11.92
N GLN A 10 30.66 11.80 -11.48
CA GLN A 10 31.17 12.84 -10.60
C GLN A 10 31.10 14.16 -11.36
N THR A 11 30.14 15.01 -11.00
CA THR A 11 30.03 16.36 -11.54
C THR A 11 31.16 17.20 -10.93
N ALA A 12 32.29 17.32 -11.63
CA ALA A 12 33.45 18.12 -11.24
C ALA A 12 33.20 19.65 -11.24
N ARG A 13 31.96 20.10 -11.41
CA ARG A 13 31.59 21.51 -11.35
C ARG A 13 30.44 21.66 -10.36
N CYS A 14 30.73 22.32 -9.24
CA CYS A 14 29.80 22.66 -8.17
C CYS A 14 28.80 23.73 -8.62
N TYR A 15 28.05 23.50 -9.70
CA TYR A 15 26.90 24.36 -10.00
C TYR A 15 25.78 24.07 -9.00
N ALA A 16 25.15 25.13 -8.48
CA ALA A 16 23.96 25.02 -7.67
C ALA A 16 22.91 24.23 -8.46
N ARG A 17 22.46 23.08 -7.93
CA ARG A 17 21.38 22.32 -8.55
C ARG A 17 20.15 23.22 -8.64
N PRO A 18 19.44 23.28 -9.79
CA PRO A 18 18.19 24.01 -9.87
C PRO A 18 17.25 23.49 -8.78
N VAL A 19 16.64 24.41 -8.02
CA VAL A 19 15.67 24.06 -6.98
C VAL A 19 14.55 23.29 -7.67
N ARG A 20 14.45 21.99 -7.39
CA ARG A 20 13.38 21.17 -7.93
C ARG A 20 12.06 21.74 -7.41
N ARG A 21 11.25 22.32 -8.31
CA ARG A 21 9.86 22.67 -8.00
C ARG A 21 9.16 21.40 -7.52
N ARG A 22 8.53 21.46 -6.35
CA ARG A 22 7.76 20.33 -5.83
C ARG A 22 6.56 20.15 -6.75
N LYS A 23 6.39 18.95 -7.29
CA LYS A 23 5.20 18.59 -8.07
C LYS A 23 3.99 18.58 -7.14
N ASP A 24 2.83 18.97 -7.66
CA ASP A 24 1.57 18.83 -6.94
C ASP A 24 1.31 17.35 -6.64
N ILE A 25 1.08 17.07 -5.37
CA ILE A 25 0.82 15.71 -4.89
C ILE A 25 -0.67 15.44 -5.09
N PRO A 26 -1.04 14.45 -5.91
CA PRO A 26 -2.44 14.08 -6.10
C PRO A 26 -3.03 13.58 -4.77
N SER A 27 -4.25 14.01 -4.46
CA SER A 27 -4.95 13.59 -3.25
C SER A 27 -5.85 12.38 -3.54
N HIS A 28 -5.91 11.43 -2.61
CA HIS A 28 -6.86 10.33 -2.59
C HIS A 28 -8.33 10.77 -2.48
N LEU A 29 -8.56 12.06 -2.25
CA LEU A 29 -9.90 12.67 -2.25
C LEU A 29 -10.28 13.27 -3.60
N ASP A 30 -9.37 13.34 -4.58
CA ASP A 30 -9.65 13.92 -5.89
C ASP A 30 -10.65 13.08 -6.71
N ASP A 31 -10.85 11.80 -6.35
CA ASP A 31 -11.90 10.97 -6.97
C ASP A 31 -13.34 11.43 -6.60
N LEU A 32 -13.50 12.31 -5.60
CA LEU A 32 -14.81 12.81 -5.19
C LEU A 32 -15.21 14.01 -6.06
N PRO A 33 -16.33 13.95 -6.80
CA PRO A 33 -16.78 15.08 -7.58
C PRO A 33 -17.10 16.27 -6.67
N PRO A 34 -16.65 17.49 -7.01
CA PRO A 34 -16.85 18.69 -6.17
C PRO A 34 -18.33 19.02 -5.93
N THR A 35 -19.21 18.65 -6.86
CA THR A 35 -20.66 18.90 -6.79
C THR A 35 -21.40 18.01 -5.80
N MET A 36 -20.77 16.94 -5.29
CA MET A 36 -21.40 16.08 -4.27
C MET A 36 -21.73 16.88 -3.01
N LEU A 37 -22.82 16.52 -2.35
CA LEU A 37 -23.20 17.15 -1.09
C LEU A 37 -22.40 16.60 0.08
N LYS A 38 -22.23 17.45 1.10
CA LYS A 38 -21.75 17.02 2.41
C LYS A 38 -22.65 15.90 2.95
N LYS A 39 -22.03 14.89 3.59
CA LYS A 39 -22.71 13.69 4.12
C LYS A 39 -23.98 14.01 4.91
N ASP A 40 -23.90 15.01 5.79
CA ASP A 40 -24.96 15.28 6.77
C ASP A 40 -26.24 15.83 6.11
N PHE A 41 -26.13 16.38 4.89
CA PHE A 41 -27.25 16.95 4.13
C PHE A 41 -27.77 16.02 3.02
N ALA A 42 -27.05 14.97 2.66
CA ALA A 42 -27.42 14.11 1.54
C ALA A 42 -28.79 13.40 1.70
N ASN A 43 -29.21 13.13 2.94
CA ASN A 43 -30.45 12.38 3.23
C ASN A 43 -31.68 13.27 3.45
N VAL A 44 -31.53 14.60 3.45
CA VAL A 44 -32.64 15.52 3.75
C VAL A 44 -33.44 15.79 2.47
N ARG A 45 -34.75 15.55 2.51
CA ARG A 45 -35.64 15.64 1.32
C ARG A 45 -35.70 17.04 0.69
N VAL A 46 -35.56 18.07 1.52
CA VAL A 46 -35.67 19.48 1.15
C VAL A 46 -34.56 19.93 0.18
N ILE A 47 -33.41 19.24 0.11
CA ILE A 47 -32.29 19.63 -0.76
C ILE A 47 -32.67 19.72 -2.25
N SER A 48 -33.65 18.91 -2.68
CA SER A 48 -34.08 18.87 -4.08
C SER A 48 -34.73 20.18 -4.54
N SER A 49 -35.43 20.88 -3.63
CA SER A 49 -36.18 22.10 -3.89
C SER A 49 -35.41 23.40 -3.58
N VAL A 50 -34.15 23.29 -3.15
CA VAL A 50 -33.34 24.43 -2.71
C VAL A 50 -32.59 25.04 -3.89
N ASP A 51 -32.42 26.36 -3.85
CA ASP A 51 -31.67 27.16 -4.83
C ASP A 51 -30.25 26.63 -5.08
N ASP A 52 -29.76 26.83 -6.30
CA ASP A 52 -28.43 26.36 -6.73
C ASP A 52 -27.28 26.99 -5.93
N VAL A 53 -27.45 28.23 -5.45
CA VAL A 53 -26.45 28.91 -4.61
C VAL A 53 -26.29 28.17 -3.28
N VAL A 54 -27.40 27.84 -2.62
CA VAL A 54 -27.37 27.10 -1.36
C VAL A 54 -26.88 25.67 -1.59
N ARG A 55 -27.27 25.04 -2.70
CA ARG A 55 -26.73 23.73 -3.11
C ARG A 55 -25.22 23.76 -3.28
N ARG A 56 -24.65 24.82 -3.87
CA ARG A 56 -23.20 24.99 -4.00
C ARG A 56 -22.50 25.20 -2.65
N LEU A 57 -23.08 25.96 -1.74
CA LEU A 57 -22.53 26.13 -0.37
C LEU A 57 -22.50 24.82 0.43
N LEU A 58 -23.47 23.93 0.20
CA LEU A 58 -23.54 22.61 0.83
C LEU A 58 -22.75 21.51 0.08
N SER A 59 -22.12 21.84 -1.04
CA SER A 59 -21.32 20.92 -1.84
C SER A 59 -19.93 20.66 -1.25
N LEU A 60 -19.23 19.66 -1.80
CA LEU A 60 -17.85 19.31 -1.45
C LEU A 60 -16.83 20.31 -1.99
N GLU A 61 -17.20 21.12 -2.99
CA GLU A 61 -16.38 22.22 -3.52
C GLU A 61 -16.00 23.19 -2.40
N MET A 62 -17.00 23.63 -1.63
CA MET A 62 -16.86 24.57 -0.51
C MET A 62 -16.59 23.87 0.84
N ALA A 63 -16.40 22.55 0.82
CA ALA A 63 -16.25 21.75 2.02
C ALA A 63 -14.81 21.69 2.53
N SER A 64 -14.67 21.56 3.85
CA SER A 64 -13.38 21.32 4.48
C SER A 64 -12.85 19.90 4.18
N GLN A 65 -11.55 19.69 4.31
CA GLN A 65 -10.94 18.36 4.15
C GLN A 65 -11.59 17.31 5.07
N LYS A 66 -12.01 17.70 6.28
CA LYS A 66 -12.69 16.82 7.24
C LYS A 66 -14.03 16.33 6.71
N GLU A 67 -14.79 17.18 6.01
CA GLU A 67 -16.07 16.81 5.40
C GLU A 67 -15.87 15.89 4.19
N LYS A 68 -14.89 16.18 3.32
CA LYS A 68 -14.49 15.28 2.23
C LYS A 68 -14.09 13.89 2.76
N MET A 69 -13.34 13.85 3.86
CA MET A 69 -12.99 12.61 4.55
C MET A 69 -14.20 11.86 5.10
N LYS A 70 -15.23 12.55 5.62
CA LYS A 70 -16.47 11.89 6.08
C LYS A 70 -17.15 11.14 4.93
N VAL A 71 -17.27 11.78 3.76
CA VAL A 71 -17.89 11.18 2.57
C VAL A 71 -17.06 10.00 2.06
N LYS A 72 -15.75 10.16 1.89
CA LYS A 72 -14.85 9.06 1.47
C LYS A 72 -14.91 7.89 2.45
N THR A 73 -14.95 8.19 3.74
CA THR A 73 -15.08 7.17 4.78
C THR A 73 -16.40 6.42 4.61
N GLN A 74 -17.51 7.10 4.39
CA GLN A 74 -18.80 6.44 4.16
C GLN A 74 -18.79 5.53 2.92
N GLN A 75 -18.35 6.02 1.76
CA GLN A 75 -18.25 5.22 0.52
C GLN A 75 -17.45 3.94 0.73
N LEU A 76 -16.33 4.06 1.44
CA LEU A 76 -15.50 2.90 1.73
C LEU A 76 -16.20 1.96 2.74
N VAL A 77 -17.07 2.46 3.65
CA VAL A 77 -17.73 1.62 4.69
C VAL A 77 -18.77 0.78 3.98
N GLU A 78 -19.53 1.40 3.09
CA GLU A 78 -20.57 0.75 2.28
C GLU A 78 -20.02 -0.43 1.47
N LYS A 79 -18.79 -0.33 0.99
CA LYS A 79 -18.07 -1.39 0.27
C LYS A 79 -17.73 -2.63 1.10
N VAL A 80 -17.63 -2.49 2.41
CA VAL A 80 -17.01 -3.49 3.30
C VAL A 80 -17.93 -3.95 4.43
N ARG A 81 -18.94 -3.14 4.80
CA ARG A 81 -19.92 -3.44 5.85
C ARG A 81 -20.71 -4.72 5.52
N ARG A 82 -21.09 -5.46 6.55
CA ARG A 82 -21.94 -6.65 6.41
C ARG A 82 -23.43 -6.30 6.39
N SER A 83 -23.82 -5.35 7.23
CA SER A 83 -25.19 -4.87 7.37
C SER A 83 -25.21 -3.34 7.26
N PRO A 84 -26.35 -2.70 6.95
CA PRO A 84 -26.41 -1.26 6.72
C PRO A 84 -26.03 -0.42 7.95
N SER A 85 -26.25 -0.94 9.17
CA SER A 85 -25.97 -0.28 10.44
C SER A 85 -24.62 -0.66 11.08
N ASP A 86 -23.84 -1.54 10.43
CA ASP A 86 -22.57 -2.01 10.99
C ASP A 86 -21.45 -0.98 10.85
N ASN A 87 -21.05 -0.43 12.01
CA ASN A 87 -19.90 0.47 12.14
C ASN A 87 -18.74 -0.15 12.95
N GLY A 88 -18.99 -1.31 13.59
CA GLY A 88 -18.14 -1.86 14.65
C GLY A 88 -17.35 -3.09 14.24
N SER A 89 -17.67 -3.72 13.11
CA SER A 89 -16.98 -4.92 12.65
C SER A 89 -15.51 -4.70 12.35
N PHE A 90 -14.71 -5.77 12.46
CA PHE A 90 -13.26 -5.72 12.24
C PHE A 90 -12.92 -5.28 10.80
N GLU A 91 -13.77 -5.63 9.84
CA GLU A 91 -13.68 -5.20 8.44
C GLU A 91 -13.80 -3.68 8.32
N VAL A 92 -14.81 -3.08 8.97
CA VAL A 92 -15.06 -1.64 8.95
C VAL A 92 -13.99 -0.88 9.75
N GLN A 93 -13.57 -1.40 10.90
CA GLN A 93 -12.52 -0.80 11.74
C GLN A 93 -11.15 -0.76 11.05
N GLY A 94 -10.77 -1.84 10.35
CA GLY A 94 -9.50 -1.91 9.61
C GLY A 94 -9.37 -0.82 8.55
N LYS A 95 -10.50 -0.34 8.07
CA LYS A 95 -10.66 0.65 7.02
C LYS A 95 -10.67 2.10 7.48
N LEU A 96 -11.08 2.35 8.72
CA LEU A 96 -11.27 3.68 9.32
C LEU A 96 -9.94 4.42 9.62
N LYS A 97 -8.81 3.84 9.22
CA LYS A 97 -7.49 4.40 9.48
C LYS A 97 -7.15 5.51 8.48
N ARG A 98 -6.67 6.65 8.98
CA ARG A 98 -6.34 7.86 8.20
C ARG A 98 -4.99 7.75 7.47
N ILE A 99 -4.62 6.56 7.03
CA ILE A 99 -3.28 6.27 6.50
C ILE A 99 -3.00 7.11 5.25
N ARG A 100 -3.93 7.13 4.28
CA ARG A 100 -3.78 7.92 3.04
C ARG A 100 -3.70 9.43 3.32
N THR A 101 -4.49 9.93 4.27
CA THR A 101 -4.44 11.34 4.69
C THR A 101 -3.10 11.70 5.32
N PHE A 102 -2.55 10.84 6.18
CA PHE A 102 -1.22 11.07 6.76
C PHE A 102 -0.12 10.97 5.71
N GLU A 103 -0.24 10.05 4.76
CA GLU A 103 0.70 9.91 3.65
C GLU A 103 0.81 11.21 2.85
N GLU A 104 -0.32 11.79 2.42
CA GLU A 104 -0.35 13.09 1.73
C GLU A 104 0.24 14.23 2.56
N HIS A 105 -0.14 14.31 3.84
CA HIS A 105 0.40 15.33 4.74
C HIS A 105 1.91 15.22 4.87
N LEU A 106 2.45 14.02 5.02
CA LEU A 106 3.89 13.78 5.18
C LEU A 106 4.67 13.96 3.88
N GLN A 107 4.05 13.74 2.72
CA GLN A 107 4.66 14.07 1.44
C GLN A 107 4.88 15.59 1.30
N ARG A 108 3.92 16.41 1.78
CA ARG A 108 4.07 17.88 1.84
C ARG A 108 5.01 18.32 2.97
N HIS A 109 4.90 17.68 4.14
CA HIS A 109 5.60 18.02 5.39
C HIS A 109 6.42 16.85 5.95
N PRO A 110 7.58 16.51 5.34
CA PRO A 110 8.36 15.33 5.72
C PRO A 110 9.03 15.43 7.10
N LYS A 111 9.13 16.64 7.67
CA LYS A 111 9.76 16.90 8.97
C LYS A 111 8.82 16.62 10.16
N ASP A 112 7.53 16.40 9.92
CA ASP A 112 6.55 16.15 10.97
C ASP A 112 6.65 14.72 11.52
N LYS A 113 7.42 14.56 12.60
CA LYS A 113 7.67 13.25 13.23
C LYS A 113 6.43 12.72 13.97
N ASN A 114 5.56 13.60 14.48
CA ASN A 114 4.42 13.18 15.28
C ASN A 114 3.36 12.50 14.40
N ASN A 115 3.04 13.10 13.25
CA ASN A 115 2.12 12.50 12.30
C ASN A 115 2.69 11.23 11.65
N ARG A 116 4.02 11.17 11.42
CA ARG A 116 4.68 9.93 10.99
C ARG A 116 4.52 8.80 11.99
N ARG A 117 4.69 9.08 13.29
CA ARG A 117 4.46 8.10 14.37
C ARG A 117 3.00 7.61 14.39
N ARG A 118 2.04 8.54 14.32
CA ARG A 118 0.60 8.21 14.29
C ARG A 118 0.25 7.33 13.08
N MET A 119 0.80 7.64 11.90
CA MET A 119 0.61 6.84 10.69
C MET A 119 1.13 5.40 10.87
N LEU A 120 2.34 5.23 11.40
CA LEU A 120 2.92 3.91 11.63
C LEU A 120 2.07 3.10 12.63
N MET A 121 1.61 3.72 13.71
CA MET A 121 0.71 3.09 14.68
C MET A 121 -0.62 2.65 14.04
N ASP A 122 -1.16 3.44 13.13
CA ASP A 122 -2.39 3.09 12.41
C ASP A 122 -2.18 1.92 11.42
N ILE A 123 -1.04 1.87 10.73
CA ILE A 123 -0.64 0.75 9.87
C ILE A 123 -0.55 -0.53 10.70
N ASP A 124 0.12 -0.49 11.86
CA ASP A 124 0.28 -1.66 12.72
C ASP A 124 -1.05 -2.11 13.35
N ARG A 125 -1.89 -1.16 13.78
CA ARG A 125 -3.25 -1.50 14.25
C ARG A 125 -4.07 -2.17 13.14
N ARG A 126 -3.99 -1.66 11.89
CA ARG A 126 -4.66 -2.27 10.74
C ARG A 126 -4.13 -3.69 10.46
N LYS A 127 -2.81 -3.91 10.53
CA LYS A 127 -2.22 -5.25 10.39
C LYS A 127 -2.72 -6.21 11.46
N LYS A 128 -2.85 -5.76 12.71
CA LYS A 128 -3.40 -6.57 13.82
C LYS A 128 -4.86 -6.97 13.55
N LEU A 129 -5.69 -6.02 13.10
CA LEU A 129 -7.09 -6.28 12.73
C LEU A 129 -7.20 -7.27 11.57
N LEU A 130 -6.40 -7.10 10.51
CA LEU A 130 -6.37 -8.04 9.37
C LEU A 130 -5.88 -9.43 9.78
N SER A 131 -4.88 -9.51 10.65
CA SER A 131 -4.40 -10.78 11.19
C SER A 131 -5.46 -11.49 12.03
N TYR A 132 -6.29 -10.75 12.77
CA TYR A 132 -7.41 -11.32 13.52
C TYR A 132 -8.51 -11.79 12.57
N LEU A 133 -8.91 -10.94 11.62
CA LEU A 133 -9.94 -11.25 10.63
C LEU A 133 -9.58 -12.52 9.85
N ARG A 134 -8.32 -12.67 9.42
CA ARG A 134 -7.83 -13.88 8.73
C ARG A 134 -7.98 -15.16 9.56
N ARG A 135 -7.88 -15.09 10.90
CA ARG A 135 -8.02 -16.26 11.78
C ARG A 135 -9.49 -16.63 12.02
N VAL A 136 -10.37 -15.64 12.07
CA VAL A 136 -11.78 -15.83 12.45
C VAL A 136 -12.68 -16.05 11.24
N ARG A 137 -12.53 -15.24 10.17
CA ARG A 137 -13.34 -15.32 8.94
C ARG A 137 -12.50 -15.00 7.71
N TYR A 138 -12.10 -16.05 6.99
CA TYR A 138 -11.21 -15.91 5.83
C TYR A 138 -11.87 -15.20 4.64
N ASP A 139 -13.12 -15.53 4.32
CA ASP A 139 -13.83 -14.94 3.17
C ASP A 139 -13.97 -13.42 3.30
N ALA A 140 -14.31 -12.96 4.49
CA ALA A 140 -14.38 -11.53 4.80
C ALA A 140 -13.00 -10.86 4.69
N PHE A 141 -11.94 -11.55 5.14
CA PHE A 141 -10.57 -11.07 4.98
C PHE A 141 -10.19 -10.90 3.52
N GLU A 142 -10.44 -11.88 2.67
CA GLU A 142 -10.14 -11.80 1.24
C GLU A 142 -10.92 -10.66 0.56
N ASN A 143 -12.22 -10.55 0.85
CA ASN A 143 -13.07 -9.49 0.32
C ASN A 143 -12.57 -8.09 0.75
N THR A 144 -12.19 -7.91 2.02
CA THR A 144 -11.65 -6.63 2.50
C THR A 144 -10.32 -6.26 1.83
N CYS A 145 -9.42 -7.24 1.65
CA CYS A 145 -8.16 -7.05 0.96
C CYS A 145 -8.36 -6.61 -0.50
N LYS A 146 -9.31 -7.25 -1.21
CA LYS A 146 -9.69 -6.90 -2.58
C LYS A 146 -10.30 -5.49 -2.66
N GLN A 147 -11.34 -5.22 -1.87
CA GLN A 147 -12.06 -3.93 -1.86
C GLN A 147 -11.15 -2.73 -1.54
N LEU A 148 -10.17 -2.91 -0.64
CA LEU A 148 -9.28 -1.85 -0.19
C LEU A 148 -7.93 -1.82 -0.91
N ASN A 149 -7.70 -2.75 -1.84
CA ASN A 149 -6.42 -2.96 -2.52
C ASN A 149 -5.25 -3.08 -1.53
N ILE A 150 -5.41 -3.92 -0.49
CA ILE A 150 -4.40 -4.15 0.54
C ILE A 150 -3.76 -5.52 0.32
N GLN A 151 -2.44 -5.53 0.12
CA GLN A 151 -1.65 -6.77 0.12
C GLN A 151 -1.22 -7.11 1.55
N TYR A 152 -1.60 -8.30 2.02
CA TYR A 152 -1.22 -8.80 3.34
C TYR A 152 0.08 -9.63 3.24
N THR A 153 1.14 -9.16 3.91
CA THR A 153 2.40 -9.90 4.05
C THR A 153 2.53 -10.44 5.46
N LEU A 154 2.95 -11.70 5.59
CA LEU A 154 3.26 -12.30 6.88
C LEU A 154 4.48 -11.62 7.52
N PRO A 155 4.47 -11.37 8.84
CA PRO A 155 5.64 -10.84 9.53
C PRO A 155 6.79 -11.86 9.49
N PRO A 156 8.04 -11.42 9.34
CA PRO A 156 9.19 -12.31 9.42
C PRO A 156 9.31 -12.87 10.84
N LEU A 157 9.84 -14.10 10.96
CA LEU A 157 10.03 -14.77 12.26
C LEU A 157 11.01 -14.00 13.18
N TYR A 158 12.02 -13.38 12.60
CA TYR A 158 13.07 -12.68 13.33
C TYR A 158 13.33 -11.28 12.76
N ASN A 159 13.32 -10.27 13.63
CA ASN A 159 13.64 -8.90 13.28
C ASN A 159 15.14 -8.62 13.52
N ARG A 160 16.01 -9.19 12.65
CA ARG A 160 17.47 -8.98 12.75
C ARG A 160 17.90 -7.74 11.98
N ARG A 161 18.76 -6.92 12.58
CA ARG A 161 19.40 -5.80 11.88
C ARG A 161 20.39 -6.34 10.84
N VAL A 162 20.15 -5.97 9.58
CA VAL A 162 21.00 -6.39 8.46
C VAL A 162 22.24 -5.51 8.39
N THR A 163 23.42 -6.08 8.66
CA THR A 163 24.71 -5.39 8.56
C THR A 163 25.33 -5.56 7.17
N LYS A 164 26.21 -4.64 6.75
CA LYS A 164 26.92 -4.73 5.45
C LYS A 164 27.69 -6.06 5.32
N ARG A 165 28.39 -6.47 6.38
CA ARG A 165 29.10 -7.77 6.43
C ARG A 165 28.17 -8.95 6.18
N TRP A 166 26.99 -8.95 6.81
CA TRP A 166 26.01 -10.01 6.62
C TRP A 166 25.44 -10.02 5.20
N LEU A 167 25.18 -8.85 4.61
CA LEU A 167 24.69 -8.73 3.22
C LEU A 167 25.68 -9.34 2.23
N VAL A 168 26.96 -8.96 2.31
CA VAL A 168 28.02 -9.48 1.43
C VAL A 168 28.17 -10.98 1.60
N LYS A 169 28.26 -11.47 2.85
CA LYS A 169 28.35 -12.91 3.13
C LYS A 169 27.14 -13.67 2.58
N LYS A 170 25.91 -13.16 2.78
CA LYS A 170 24.70 -13.84 2.31
C LYS A 170 24.61 -13.84 0.78
N ALA A 171 25.00 -12.76 0.11
CA ALA A 171 25.06 -12.68 -1.34
C ALA A 171 26.09 -13.66 -1.91
N PHE A 172 27.29 -13.73 -1.31
CA PHE A 172 28.31 -14.70 -1.68
C PHE A 172 27.82 -16.13 -1.52
N CYS A 173 27.26 -16.49 -0.36
CA CYS A 173 26.70 -17.82 -0.13
C CYS A 173 25.61 -18.19 -1.15
N ARG A 174 24.77 -17.23 -1.58
CA ARG A 174 23.77 -17.47 -2.63
C ARG A 174 24.43 -17.80 -3.98
N LYS A 175 25.46 -17.06 -4.37
CA LYS A 175 26.22 -17.32 -5.61
C LYS A 175 26.87 -18.70 -5.58
N VAL A 176 27.59 -19.01 -4.50
CA VAL A 176 28.23 -20.32 -4.33
C VAL A 176 27.19 -21.45 -4.38
N PHE A 177 26.04 -21.27 -3.73
CA PHE A 177 24.96 -22.25 -3.80
C PHE A 177 24.45 -22.48 -5.22
N GLN A 178 24.26 -21.41 -6.00
CA GLN A 178 23.84 -21.51 -7.40
C GLN A 178 24.87 -22.25 -8.26
N GLU A 179 26.16 -21.96 -8.09
CA GLU A 179 27.22 -22.64 -8.84
C GLU A 179 27.31 -24.13 -8.48
N VAL A 180 27.23 -24.48 -7.19
CA VAL A 180 27.21 -25.89 -6.76
C VAL A 180 26.00 -26.63 -7.34
N GLN A 181 24.82 -26.00 -7.42
CA GLN A 181 23.65 -26.61 -8.03
C GLN A 181 23.84 -26.85 -9.53
N LYS A 182 24.50 -25.93 -10.26
CA LYS A 182 24.80 -26.10 -11.69
C LYS A 182 25.71 -27.30 -11.94
N LEU A 183 26.79 -27.42 -11.17
CA LEU A 183 27.73 -28.53 -11.29
C LEU A 183 27.03 -29.88 -11.03
N LYS A 184 26.28 -29.98 -9.92
CA LYS A 184 25.50 -31.18 -9.60
C LYS A 184 24.44 -31.51 -10.64
N ALA A 185 23.82 -30.50 -11.26
CA ALA A 185 22.84 -30.71 -12.32
C ALA A 185 23.48 -31.30 -13.58
N ALA A 186 24.67 -30.83 -13.97
CA ALA A 186 25.43 -31.36 -15.09
C ALA A 186 25.86 -32.83 -14.83
N GLU A 187 26.34 -33.14 -13.62
CA GLU A 187 26.68 -34.50 -13.21
C GLU A 187 25.47 -35.45 -13.25
N ARG A 188 24.32 -35.03 -12.70
CA ARG A 188 23.08 -35.82 -12.76
C ARG A 188 22.61 -36.06 -14.19
N LEU A 189 22.77 -35.08 -15.09
CA LEU A 189 22.42 -35.22 -16.50
C LEU A 189 23.34 -36.20 -17.21
N LYS A 190 24.65 -36.19 -16.89
CA LYS A 190 25.60 -37.19 -17.37
C LYS A 190 25.23 -38.60 -16.91
N GLN A 191 24.98 -38.80 -15.62
CA GLN A 191 24.55 -40.09 -15.06
C GLN A 191 23.24 -40.59 -15.69
N ARG A 192 22.26 -39.70 -15.94
CA ARG A 192 21.01 -40.06 -16.61
C ARG A 192 21.25 -40.51 -18.06
N ARG A 193 22.14 -39.84 -18.80
CA ARG A 193 22.53 -40.25 -20.17
C ARG A 193 23.20 -41.61 -20.17
N GLU A 194 24.12 -41.86 -19.24
CA GLU A 194 24.79 -43.16 -19.10
C GLU A 194 23.81 -44.27 -18.75
N GLN A 195 22.86 -44.02 -17.84
CA GLN A 195 21.80 -44.98 -17.52
C GLN A 195 20.89 -45.27 -18.72
N GLN A 196 20.52 -44.24 -19.49
CA GLN A 196 19.74 -44.41 -20.73
C GLN A 196 20.50 -45.19 -21.80
N ALA A 197 21.82 -44.99 -21.93
CA ALA A 197 22.65 -45.77 -22.85
C ALA A 197 22.68 -47.25 -22.43
N ARG A 198 22.98 -47.53 -21.15
CA ARG A 198 22.96 -48.90 -20.61
C ARG A 198 21.60 -49.59 -20.78
N ALA A 199 20.50 -48.87 -20.60
CA ALA A 199 19.15 -49.40 -20.78
C ALA A 199 18.73 -49.60 -22.24
N ARG A 200 19.45 -49.00 -23.21
CA ARG A 200 19.26 -49.25 -24.65
C ARG A 200 20.11 -50.42 -25.14
N GLU A 201 21.24 -50.67 -24.47
CA GLU A 201 22.17 -51.77 -24.78
C GLU A 201 21.71 -53.12 -24.21
N ALA A 202 20.91 -53.11 -23.14
CA ALA A 202 20.25 -54.28 -22.55
C ALA A 202 18.88 -54.55 -23.19
#